data_AF-A0A7L3GC49-F1
#
_entry.id   AF-A0A7L3GC49-F1
#
_cell.length_a   1.000
_cell.length_b   1.000
_cell.length_c   1.000
_cell.angle_alpha   90.00
_cell.angle_beta   90.00
_cell.angle_gamma   90.00
#
_symmetry.space_group_name_H-M   'P 1'
#
loop_
_entity.id
_entity.type
_entity.pdbx_description
1 polymer ?
#
loop_
_entity_poly.entity_id
_entity_poly.type
_entity_poly.pdbx_seq_one_letter_code
_entity_poly.pdbx_strand_id
1 'polypeptide(L)'
;QDLIESLKSELSGNFERLIVALMYSPFKYDAKELHDAMKGIGTSEDVIIEILASRTKAQIKEIIKAYKEEYGSDLEEDIKSETSGYFEQILVCLLQ
;
A
#
# COMPACT_ATOMS: atom_id res chain seq x y z
N GLN A 1 -15.78 -19.79 -5.68
CA GLN A 1 -14.35 -19.96 -5.40
C GLN A 1 -13.69 -18.61 -5.58
N ASP A 2 -12.86 -18.20 -4.62
CA ASP A 2 -12.04 -16.98 -4.74
C ASP A 2 -10.89 -17.27 -5.73
N LEU A 3 -10.82 -16.46 -6.79
CA LEU A 3 -9.84 -16.65 -7.85
C LEU A 3 -8.40 -16.36 -7.36
N ILE A 4 -8.23 -15.38 -6.47
CA ILE A 4 -6.92 -15.04 -5.89
C ILE A 4 -6.42 -16.20 -5.04
N GLU A 5 -7.28 -16.79 -4.19
CA GLU A 5 -6.89 -17.93 -3.36
C GLU A 5 -6.54 -19.17 -4.21
N SER A 6 -7.26 -19.36 -5.32
CA SER A 6 -6.96 -20.46 -6.26
C SER A 6 -5.62 -20.24 -6.97
N LEU A 7 -5.28 -19.00 -7.32
CA LEU A 7 -3.99 -18.67 -7.93
C LEU A 7 -2.83 -18.83 -6.95
N LYS A 8 -3.02 -18.45 -5.68
CA LYS A 8 -2.01 -18.64 -4.62
C LYS A 8 -1.71 -20.12 -4.34
N SER A 9 -2.69 -21.02 -4.49
CA SER A 9 -2.44 -22.45 -4.27
C SER A 9 -1.73 -23.14 -5.44
N GLU A 10 -1.83 -22.60 -6.65
CA GLU A 10 -1.31 -23.22 -7.87
C GLU A 10 0.02 -22.62 -8.34
N LEU A 11 0.33 -21.39 -7.96
CA LEU A 11 1.54 -20.67 -8.36
C LEU A 11 2.53 -20.58 -7.18
N SER A 12 3.80 -20.29 -7.48
CA SER A 12 4.80 -20.02 -6.45
C SER A 12 5.80 -18.92 -6.84
N GLY A 13 6.45 -18.35 -5.82
CA GLY A 13 7.58 -17.44 -5.99
C GLY A 13 7.21 -16.10 -6.63
N ASN A 14 8.12 -15.53 -7.42
CA ASN A 14 7.92 -14.20 -8.03
C ASN A 14 6.75 -14.19 -9.02
N PHE A 15 6.49 -15.31 -9.70
CA PHE A 15 5.39 -15.39 -10.65
C PHE A 15 4.03 -15.36 -9.96
N GLU A 16 3.87 -16.06 -8.83
CA GLU A 16 2.67 -15.97 -7.99
C GLU A 16 2.43 -14.53 -7.54
N ARG A 17 3.45 -13.88 -6.96
CA ARG A 17 3.35 -12.50 -6.48
C ARG A 17 2.87 -11.55 -7.57
N LEU A 18 3.45 -11.66 -8.77
CA LEU A 18 3.09 -10.83 -9.91
C LEU A 18 1.64 -11.09 -10.35
N ILE A 19 1.24 -12.35 -10.51
CA ILE A 19 -0.10 -12.68 -10.98
C ILE A 19 -1.16 -12.25 -9.96
N VAL A 20 -0.92 -12.47 -8.67
CA VAL A 20 -1.80 -12.02 -7.60
C VAL A 20 -1.88 -10.49 -7.54
N ALA A 21 -0.76 -9.78 -7.70
CA ALA A 21 -0.74 -8.32 -7.79
C ALA A 21 -1.64 -7.79 -8.91
N LEU A 22 -1.59 -8.42 -10.10
CA LEU A 22 -2.39 -8.04 -11.27
C LEU A 22 -3.91 -8.31 -11.09
N MET A 23 -4.31 -9.06 -10.08
CA MET A 23 -5.73 -9.29 -9.77
C MET A 23 -6.37 -8.18 -8.93
N TYR A 24 -5.57 -7.32 -8.30
CA TYR A 24 -6.06 -6.18 -7.54
C TYR A 24 -6.39 -5.01 -8.49
N SER A 25 -7.36 -4.17 -8.09
CA SER A 25 -7.46 -2.85 -8.71
C SER A 25 -6.19 -2.04 -8.40
N PRO A 26 -5.81 -1.05 -9.23
CA PRO A 26 -4.60 -0.27 -8.98
C PRO A 26 -4.55 0.34 -7.57
N PHE A 27 -5.68 0.84 -7.06
CA PHE A 27 -5.74 1.46 -5.73
C PHE A 27 -5.68 0.45 -4.58
N LYS A 28 -6.26 -0.74 -4.76
CA LYS A 28 -6.12 -1.83 -3.79
C LYS A 28 -4.70 -2.36 -3.74
N TYR A 29 -4.02 -2.41 -4.89
CA TYR A 29 -2.61 -2.79 -4.95
C TYR A 29 -1.73 -1.77 -4.23
N ASP A 30 -1.87 -0.47 -4.53
CA ASP A 30 -1.12 0.59 -3.85
C ASP A 30 -1.39 0.59 -2.33
N ALA A 31 -2.64 0.43 -1.91
CA ALA A 31 -2.99 0.33 -0.48
C ALA A 31 -2.33 -0.88 0.19
N LYS A 32 -2.26 -2.01 -0.51
CA LYS A 32 -1.59 -3.22 -0.02
C LYS A 32 -0.08 -3.04 0.13
N GLU A 33 0.57 -2.47 -0.88
CA GLU A 33 2.01 -2.21 -0.83
C GLU A 33 2.35 -1.21 0.28
N LEU A 34 1.53 -0.18 0.50
CA LEU A 34 1.69 0.75 1.62
C LEU A 34 1.55 0.04 2.98
N HIS A 35 0.51 -0.77 3.16
CA HIS A 35 0.31 -1.51 4.40
C HIS A 35 1.46 -2.49 4.67
N ASP A 36 1.91 -3.22 3.64
CA ASP A 36 3.00 -4.18 3.78
C ASP A 36 4.35 -3.48 4.02
N ALA A 37 4.58 -2.30 3.42
CA ALA A 37 5.77 -1.48 3.66
C ALA A 37 5.87 -0.94 5.11
N MET A 38 4.72 -0.77 5.76
CA MET A 38 4.58 -0.32 7.15
C MET A 38 4.52 -1.49 8.15
N LYS A 39 4.28 -2.72 7.70
CA LYS A 39 4.11 -3.88 8.59
C LYS A 39 5.39 -4.73 8.67
N GLY A 40 6.31 -4.40 9.58
CA GLY A 40 7.51 -5.22 9.79
C GLY A 40 8.55 -4.67 10.75
N ILE A 41 9.69 -5.38 10.87
CA ILE A 41 10.89 -4.84 11.52
C ILE A 41 11.61 -3.99 10.48
N GLY A 42 11.47 -2.68 10.62
CA GLY A 42 11.93 -1.69 9.65
C GLY A 42 10.84 -1.36 8.63
N THR A 43 10.83 -0.10 8.20
CA THR A 43 9.88 0.46 7.23
C THR A 43 10.51 0.42 5.84
N SER A 44 9.78 -0.04 4.83
CA SER A 44 10.26 0.05 3.45
C SER A 44 10.02 1.45 2.90
N GLU A 45 10.81 2.42 3.34
CA GLU A 45 10.62 3.84 3.04
C GLU A 45 10.59 4.12 1.53
N ASP A 46 11.39 3.39 0.75
CA ASP A 46 11.45 3.51 -0.71
C ASP A 46 10.08 3.26 -1.37
N VAL A 47 9.31 2.28 -0.88
CA VAL A 47 7.96 1.96 -1.42
C VAL A 47 6.98 3.08 -1.09
N ILE A 48 7.02 3.57 0.16
CA ILE A 48 6.15 4.66 0.60
C ILE A 48 6.43 5.93 -0.22
N ILE A 49 7.71 6.26 -0.43
CA ILE A 49 8.14 7.39 -1.24
C ILE A 49 7.69 7.21 -2.70
N GLU A 50 7.92 6.03 -3.29
CA GLU A 50 7.57 5.76 -4.68
C GLU A 50 6.07 5.99 -4.93
N ILE A 51 5.21 5.47 -4.05
CA ILE A 51 3.76 5.62 -4.20
C ILE A 51 3.34 7.07 -3.93
N LEU A 52 3.67 7.63 -2.76
CA LEU A 52 3.15 8.94 -2.36
C LEU A 52 3.72 10.10 -3.20
N ALA A 53 4.94 10.00 -3.70
CA ALA A 53 5.56 11.05 -4.52
C ALA A 53 5.19 10.98 -6.01
N SER A 54 4.63 9.86 -6.49
CA SER A 54 4.29 9.67 -7.92
C SER A 54 2.80 9.73 -8.23
N ARG A 55 1.92 9.46 -7.26
CA ARG A 55 0.47 9.45 -7.47
C ARG A 55 -0.11 10.85 -7.45
N THR A 56 -1.10 11.07 -8.31
CA THR A 56 -1.86 12.33 -8.33
C THR A 56 -2.79 12.43 -7.13
N LYS A 57 -3.18 13.66 -6.75
CA LYS A 57 -4.14 13.89 -5.63
C LYS A 57 -5.44 13.08 -5.77
N ALA A 58 -5.94 12.91 -6.99
CA ALA A 58 -7.15 12.11 -7.23
C ALA A 58 -6.90 10.63 -6.94
N GLN A 59 -5.75 10.09 -7.34
CA GLN A 59 -5.37 8.70 -7.06
C GLN A 59 -5.12 8.49 -5.56
N ILE A 60 -4.44 9.42 -4.89
CA ILE A 60 -4.22 9.38 -3.43
C ILE A 60 -5.54 9.25 -2.66
N LYS A 61 -6.58 10.00 -3.05
CA LYS A 61 -7.91 9.88 -2.43
C LYS A 61 -8.52 8.48 -2.58
N GLU A 62 -8.38 7.87 -3.76
CA GLU A 62 -8.85 6.50 -3.98
C GLU A 62 -8.01 5.48 -3.21
N ILE A 63 -6.70 5.70 -3.06
CA ILE A 63 -5.81 4.85 -2.25
C ILE A 63 -6.21 4.92 -0.77
N ILE A 64 -6.41 6.12 -0.20
CA ILE A 64 -6.85 6.30 1.19
C ILE A 64 -8.17 5.57 1.44
N LYS A 65 -9.12 5.68 0.50
CA LYS A 65 -10.39 4.97 0.58
C LYS A 65 -10.19 3.45 0.55
N ALA A 66 -9.42 2.94 -0.41
CA ALA A 66 -9.13 1.51 -0.53
C ALA A 66 -8.41 0.96 0.71
N TYR A 67 -7.44 1.70 1.24
CA TYR A 67 -6.70 1.36 2.45
C TYR A 67 -7.64 1.19 3.65
N LYS A 68 -8.54 2.17 3.86
CA LYS A 68 -9.53 2.11 4.93
C LYS A 68 -10.53 0.96 4.76
N GLU A 69 -10.95 0.67 3.54
CA GLU A 69 -11.86 -0.45 3.24
C GLU A 69 -11.21 -1.82 3.48
N GLU A 70 -9.93 -1.98 3.14
CA GLU A 70 -9.21 -3.26 3.25
C GLU A 70 -8.67 -3.54 4.66
N TYR A 71 -8.18 -2.50 5.37
CA TYR A 71 -7.48 -2.67 6.65
C TYR A 71 -8.24 -2.13 7.86
N GLY A 72 -9.27 -1.29 7.64
CA GLY A 72 -10.01 -0.65 8.73
C GLY A 72 -9.19 0.37 9.53
N SER A 73 -7.95 0.68 9.11
CA SER A 73 -7.08 1.69 9.68
C SER A 73 -7.03 2.96 8.82
N ASP A 74 -6.53 4.04 9.42
CA ASP A 74 -6.33 5.31 8.73
C ASP A 74 -4.89 5.39 8.23
N LEU A 75 -4.72 5.60 6.91
CA LEU A 75 -3.40 5.60 6.28
C LEU A 75 -2.49 6.71 6.82
N GLU A 76 -3.04 7.88 7.14
CA GLU A 76 -2.24 8.98 7.68
C GLU A 76 -1.74 8.65 9.09
N GLU A 77 -2.57 8.05 9.93
CA GLU A 77 -2.19 7.62 11.28
C GLU A 77 -1.17 6.48 11.26
N ASP A 78 -1.31 5.51 10.36
CA ASP A 78 -0.32 4.43 10.19
C ASP A 78 1.04 4.98 9.71
N ILE A 79 1.06 5.99 8.83
CA ILE A 79 2.30 6.65 8.42
C ILE A 79 2.96 7.38 9.60
N LYS A 80 2.17 8.06 10.43
CA LYS A 80 2.68 8.75 11.63
C LYS A 80 3.19 7.78 12.69
N SER A 81 2.67 6.56 12.77
CA SER A 81 3.17 5.57 13.75
C SER A 81 4.50 4.96 13.32
N GLU A 82 4.75 4.83 12.03
CA GLU A 82 5.94 4.18 11.47
C GLU A 82 7.06 5.14 11.09
N THR A 83 6.79 6.45 11.01
CA THR A 83 7.79 7.45 10.60
C THR A 83 7.93 8.57 11.63
N SER A 84 8.97 9.41 11.51
CA SER A 84 9.14 10.55 12.41
C SER A 84 9.87 11.73 11.75
N GLY A 85 9.79 12.89 12.39
CA GLY A 85 10.55 14.09 12.01
C GLY A 85 10.11 14.67 10.66
N TYR A 86 11.07 15.23 9.91
CA TYR A 86 10.76 15.85 8.61
C TYR A 86 10.26 14.86 7.56
N PHE A 87 10.65 13.59 7.68
CA PHE A 87 10.21 12.56 6.76
C PHE A 87 8.71 12.32 6.88
N GLU A 88 8.22 12.08 8.10
CA GLU A 88 6.77 11.99 8.41
C GLU A 88 6.00 13.20 7.87
N GLN A 89 6.49 14.41 8.16
CA GLN A 89 5.80 15.65 7.75
C GLN A 89 5.62 15.75 6.24
N ILE A 90 6.65 15.38 5.46
CA ILE A 90 6.57 15.40 3.99
C ILE A 90 5.59 14.34 3.49
N LEU A 91 5.63 13.12 4.04
CA LEU A 91 4.69 12.06 3.63
C LEU A 91 3.24 12.43 3.92
N VAL A 92 2.95 13.01 5.10
CA VAL A 92 1.61 13.50 5.44
C VAL A 92 1.18 14.63 4.50
N CYS A 93 2.09 15.54 4.12
CA CYS A 93 1.77 16.56 3.11
C CYS A 93 1.40 15.99 1.74
N LEU A 94 2.01 14.86 1.33
CA LEU A 94 1.70 14.20 0.06
C LEU A 94 0.32 13.52 0.06
N LEU A 95 -0.26 13.26 1.24
CA LEU A 95 -1.62 12.71 1.36
C LEU A 95 -2.74 13.75 1.12
N GLN A 96 -2.42 15.05 1.11
CA GLN A 96 -3.39 16.16 1.01
C GLN A 96 -3.65 16.64 -0.43
#